data_AF-A0A380T484-F1
#
_entry.id   AF-A0A380T484-F1
#
_cell.length_a   1.000
_cell.length_b   1.000
_cell.length_c   1.000
_cell.angle_alpha   90.00
_cell.angle_beta   90.00
_cell.angle_gamma   90.00
#
_symmetry.space_group_name_H-M   'P 1'
#
loop_
_entity.id
_entity.type
_entity.pdbx_description
1 polymer ?
#
loop_
_entity_poly.entity_id
_entity_poly.type
_entity_poly.pdbx_seq_one_letter_code
_entity_poly.pdbx_strand_id
1 'polypeptide(L)'
;MTATTPKRRRGRVAEDEIQSKPEWSQIPEHTRHVMLCTGPRCVQRGALPLWKVLRRELLVANRIETTDGVLLTRSHCQFPCNLGPVLTVYPDRCWYRVANAEDAQRLVREHLIEGQPVPDLLLNGQVS
;
A
#
# COMPACT_ATOMS: atom_id res chain seq x y z
N MET A 1 46.77 -22.65 11.07
CA MET A 1 45.66 -22.23 10.20
C MET A 1 44.42 -22.08 11.08
N THR A 2 44.16 -20.89 11.61
CA THR A 2 43.03 -20.65 12.51
C THR A 2 41.79 -20.29 11.69
N ALA A 3 40.83 -21.21 11.63
CA ALA A 3 39.54 -20.97 11.01
C ALA A 3 38.80 -19.86 11.77
N THR A 4 38.53 -18.75 11.09
CA THR A 4 37.79 -17.62 11.66
C THR A 4 36.31 -17.98 11.72
N THR A 5 35.74 -18.05 12.92
CA THR A 5 34.29 -18.24 13.10
C THR A 5 33.52 -17.11 12.40
N PRO A 6 32.52 -17.40 11.55
CA PRO A 6 31.78 -16.36 10.86
C PRO A 6 30.98 -15.55 11.88
N LYS A 7 31.24 -14.25 11.92
CA LYS A 7 30.57 -13.28 12.80
C LYS A 7 29.07 -13.31 12.46
N ARG A 8 28.21 -13.80 13.38
CA ARG A 8 26.74 -13.78 13.25
C ARG A 8 26.33 -12.36 12.81
N ARG A 9 25.66 -12.23 11.66
CA ARG A 9 25.05 -10.97 11.22
C ARG A 9 24.04 -10.58 12.29
N ARG A 10 24.30 -9.50 13.04
CA ARG A 10 23.35 -8.95 14.01
C ARG A 10 22.00 -8.76 13.31
N GLY A 11 20.93 -9.36 13.83
CA GLY A 11 19.55 -9.04 13.46
C GLY A 11 18.75 -10.11 12.70
N ARG A 12 19.33 -11.27 12.32
CA ARG A 12 18.54 -12.41 11.82
C ARG A 12 18.37 -13.43 12.95
N VAL A 13 17.13 -13.71 13.32
CA VAL A 13 16.76 -14.81 14.24
C VAL A 13 16.80 -16.14 13.48
N ALA A 14 16.86 -17.27 14.20
CA ALA A 14 16.82 -18.57 13.55
C ALA A 14 15.44 -18.82 12.93
N GLU A 15 15.36 -19.57 11.82
CA GLU A 15 14.10 -19.75 11.06
C GLU A 15 13.02 -20.44 11.91
N ASP A 16 13.43 -21.39 12.74
CA ASP A 16 12.59 -22.12 13.69
C ASP A 16 12.06 -21.25 14.84
N GLU A 17 12.67 -20.09 15.09
CA GLU A 17 12.20 -19.10 16.06
C GLU A 17 11.16 -18.13 15.44
N ILE A 18 11.02 -18.11 14.12
CA ILE A 18 10.06 -17.24 13.42
C ILE A 18 8.69 -17.91 13.47
N GLN A 19 7.72 -17.25 14.11
CA GLN A 19 6.34 -17.69 14.07
C GLN A 19 5.87 -17.81 12.62
N SER A 20 5.30 -18.95 12.27
CA SER A 20 4.74 -19.21 10.95
C SER A 20 3.32 -19.75 11.06
N LYS A 21 2.52 -19.49 10.03
CA LYS A 21 1.22 -20.11 9.84
C LYS A 21 1.03 -20.46 8.36
N PRO A 22 0.37 -21.58 8.01
CA PRO A 22 0.21 -22.00 6.61
C PRO A 22 -0.48 -20.96 5.73
N GLU A 23 -1.43 -20.18 6.27
CA GLU A 23 -2.14 -19.14 5.52
C GLU A 23 -1.22 -18.00 5.03
N TRP A 24 -0.08 -17.76 5.69
CA TRP A 24 0.88 -16.71 5.29
C TRP A 24 1.74 -17.09 4.09
N SER A 25 1.61 -18.33 3.60
CA SER A 25 2.25 -18.81 2.36
C SER A 25 1.33 -18.66 1.14
N GLN A 26 0.10 -18.19 1.33
CA GLN A 26 -0.89 -18.04 0.26
C GLN A 26 -0.89 -16.60 -0.25
N ILE A 27 -0.91 -16.44 -1.57
CA ILE A 27 -1.07 -15.12 -2.20
C ILE A 27 -2.57 -14.81 -2.18
N PRO A 28 -3.01 -13.70 -1.58
CA PRO A 28 -4.43 -13.33 -1.58
C PRO A 28 -4.89 -12.97 -2.99
N GLU A 29 -6.12 -13.34 -3.32
CA GLU A 29 -6.79 -12.92 -4.56
C GLU A 29 -6.97 -11.40 -4.58
N HIS A 30 -6.74 -10.75 -5.73
CA HIS A 30 -6.98 -9.32 -5.92
C HIS A 30 -6.91 -8.95 -7.39
N THR A 31 -7.73 -7.99 -7.82
CA THR A 31 -7.61 -7.35 -9.13
C THR A 31 -6.62 -6.18 -9.09
N ARG A 32 -6.58 -5.44 -7.96
CA ARG A 32 -5.72 -4.26 -7.80
C ARG A 32 -4.81 -4.37 -6.59
N HIS A 33 -3.58 -3.90 -6.71
CA HIS A 33 -2.67 -3.68 -5.59
C HIS A 33 -2.56 -2.19 -5.31
N VAL A 34 -3.00 -1.79 -4.13
CA VAL A 34 -2.99 -0.40 -3.67
C VAL A 34 -1.91 -0.21 -2.63
N MET A 35 -1.01 0.74 -2.85
CA MET A 35 0.08 1.04 -1.93
C MET A 35 -0.04 2.47 -1.43
N LEU A 36 -0.35 2.65 -0.14
CA LEU A 36 -0.32 3.95 0.52
C LEU A 36 1.06 4.18 1.15
N CYS A 37 1.73 5.27 0.78
CA CYS A 37 2.99 5.66 1.41
C CYS A 37 2.74 6.10 2.86
N THR A 38 3.25 5.31 3.81
CA THR A 38 3.30 5.63 5.24
C THR A 38 4.72 5.93 5.72
N GLY A 39 5.60 6.37 4.81
CA GLY A 39 6.91 6.91 5.18
C GLY A 39 6.82 8.26 5.91
N PRO A 40 7.88 8.69 6.62
CA PRO A 40 7.82 9.84 7.53
C PRO A 40 7.22 11.12 6.92
N ARG A 41 7.60 11.46 5.68
CA ARG A 41 7.08 12.66 4.99
C ARG A 41 5.60 12.59 4.64
N CYS A 42 5.07 11.41 4.31
CA CYS A 42 3.64 11.25 4.05
C CYS A 42 2.85 11.17 5.36
N VAL A 43 3.42 10.58 6.42
CA VAL A 43 2.83 10.59 7.76
C VAL A 43 2.68 12.01 8.29
N GLN A 44 3.70 12.86 8.15
CA GLN A 44 3.63 14.29 8.51
C GLN A 44 2.55 15.05 7.71
N ARG A 45 2.15 14.53 6.54
CA ARG A 45 1.07 15.06 5.71
C ARG A 45 -0.28 14.36 5.93
N GLY A 46 -0.42 13.52 6.97
CA GLY A 46 -1.70 12.91 7.35
C GLY A 46 -2.00 11.53 6.77
N ALA A 47 -1.00 10.76 6.31
CA ALA A 47 -1.25 9.44 5.69
C ALA A 47 -1.90 8.39 6.61
N LEU A 48 -1.64 8.40 7.93
CA LEU A 48 -2.11 7.34 8.83
C LEU A 48 -3.64 7.29 9.00
N PRO A 49 -4.35 8.43 9.18
CA PRO A 49 -5.81 8.46 9.10
C PRO A 49 -6.36 7.91 7.78
N LEU A 50 -5.74 8.22 6.64
CA LEU A 50 -6.20 7.77 5.32
C LEU A 50 -6.15 6.25 5.18
N TRP A 51 -5.13 5.60 5.75
CA TRP A 51 -5.06 4.13 5.82
C TRP A 51 -6.32 3.52 6.45
N LYS A 52 -6.79 4.10 7.55
CA LYS A 52 -7.97 3.61 8.26
C LYS A 52 -9.23 3.78 7.43
N VAL A 53 -9.37 4.91 6.73
CA VAL A 53 -10.51 5.18 5.83
C VAL A 53 -10.51 4.17 4.69
N LEU A 54 -9.41 4.06 3.94
CA LEU A 54 -9.29 3.11 2.81
C LEU A 54 -9.63 1.67 3.23
N ARG A 55 -9.04 1.20 4.34
CA ARG A 55 -9.30 -0.16 4.83
C ARG A 55 -10.76 -0.34 5.25
N ARG A 56 -11.36 0.64 5.94
CA ARG A 56 -12.76 0.56 6.37
C ARG A 56 -13.70 0.49 5.17
N GLU A 57 -13.55 1.38 4.19
CA GLU A 57 -14.42 1.44 3.01
C GLU A 57 -14.34 0.14 2.19
N LEU A 58 -13.13 -0.40 1.99
CA LEU A 58 -12.95 -1.67 1.29
C LEU A 58 -13.54 -2.86 2.07
N LEU A 59 -13.46 -2.88 3.41
CA LEU A 59 -14.11 -3.91 4.22
C LEU A 59 -15.63 -3.85 4.11
N VAL A 60 -16.21 -2.65 4.24
CA VAL A 60 -17.67 -2.43 4.11
C VAL A 60 -18.17 -2.87 2.73
N ALA A 61 -17.37 -2.65 1.68
CA ALA A 61 -17.70 -3.06 0.32
C ALA A 61 -17.42 -4.55 0.02
N ASN A 62 -16.84 -5.31 0.96
CA ASN A 62 -16.35 -6.68 0.74
C ASN A 62 -15.34 -6.78 -0.43
N ARG A 63 -14.36 -5.87 -0.46
CA ARG A 63 -13.37 -5.69 -1.54
C ARG A 63 -11.93 -5.81 -1.08
N ILE A 64 -11.67 -6.36 0.11
CA ILE A 64 -10.30 -6.68 0.54
C ILE A 64 -10.00 -8.13 0.18
N GLU A 65 -8.92 -8.35 -0.56
CA GLU A 65 -8.35 -9.69 -0.80
C GLU A 65 -9.36 -10.69 -1.41
N THR A 66 -10.22 -10.19 -2.32
CA THR A 66 -11.17 -10.97 -3.14
C THR A 66 -10.75 -10.94 -4.61
N THR A 67 -11.25 -11.86 -5.44
CA THR A 67 -10.91 -11.93 -6.88
C THR A 67 -11.11 -10.59 -7.61
N ASP A 68 -12.16 -9.86 -7.28
CA ASP A 68 -12.51 -8.54 -7.83
C ASP A 68 -12.16 -7.38 -6.88
N GLY A 69 -11.30 -7.63 -5.90
CA GLY A 69 -10.96 -6.73 -4.81
C GLY A 69 -9.57 -6.15 -4.89
N VAL A 70 -9.11 -5.69 -3.73
CA VAL A 70 -7.89 -4.91 -3.54
C VAL A 70 -6.99 -5.58 -2.51
N LEU A 71 -5.72 -5.76 -2.88
CA LEU A 71 -4.64 -5.95 -1.92
C LEU A 71 -4.16 -4.58 -1.46
N LEU A 72 -4.44 -4.21 -0.20
CA LEU A 72 -4.08 -2.92 0.36
C LEU A 72 -2.79 -3.03 1.18
N THR A 73 -1.75 -2.27 0.83
CA THR A 73 -0.41 -2.35 1.45
C THR A 73 0.07 -0.99 1.94
N ARG A 74 0.65 -0.96 3.15
CA ARG A 74 1.44 0.19 3.61
C ARG A 74 2.84 0.07 3.03
N SER A 75 3.30 1.08 2.33
CA SER A 75 4.65 1.17 1.82
C SER A 75 5.43 2.30 2.50
N HIS A 76 6.73 2.35 2.24
CA HIS A 76 7.54 3.53 2.55
C HIS A 76 7.62 4.45 1.34
N CYS A 77 8.70 5.24 1.21
CA CYS A 77 8.83 6.23 0.15
C CYS A 77 8.62 5.61 -1.24
N GLN A 78 7.61 6.11 -1.97
CA GLN A 78 7.34 5.78 -3.37
C GLN A 78 7.81 6.91 -4.32
N PHE A 79 8.26 8.06 -3.78
CA PHE A 79 8.30 9.36 -4.47
C PHE A 79 6.91 9.80 -4.98
N PRO A 80 6.73 11.01 -5.54
CA PRO A 80 7.37 12.26 -5.15
C PRO A 80 6.83 12.79 -3.81
N CYS A 81 7.68 12.85 -2.77
CA CYS A 81 7.22 13.17 -1.41
C CYS A 81 6.61 14.57 -1.22
N ASN A 82 6.94 15.52 -2.09
CA ASN A 82 6.40 16.88 -2.02
C ASN A 82 4.92 16.93 -2.39
N LEU A 83 4.42 15.91 -3.10
CA LEU A 83 3.02 15.80 -3.52
C LEU A 83 2.24 14.79 -2.67
N GLY A 84 2.79 14.34 -1.53
CA GLY A 84 2.14 13.35 -0.68
C GLY A 84 0.93 13.90 0.11
N PRO A 85 0.15 13.01 0.77
CA PRO A 85 0.29 11.56 0.81
C PRO A 85 0.12 10.87 -0.54
N VAL A 86 1.08 10.02 -0.90
CA VAL A 86 1.10 9.33 -2.20
C VAL A 86 0.46 7.95 -2.06
N LEU A 87 -0.45 7.64 -2.99
CA LEU A 87 -1.03 6.31 -3.16
C LEU A 87 -0.87 5.86 -4.60
N THR A 88 -0.47 4.61 -4.83
CA THR A 88 -0.39 4.03 -6.17
C THR A 88 -1.35 2.86 -6.32
N VAL A 89 -1.85 2.67 -7.54
CA VAL A 89 -2.78 1.59 -7.92
C VAL A 89 -2.21 0.86 -9.13
N TYR A 90 -1.95 -0.44 -8.97
CA TYR A 90 -1.56 -1.35 -10.05
C TYR A 90 -2.67 -2.39 -10.28
N PRO A 91 -2.85 -2.89 -11.51
CA PRO A 91 -2.04 -2.68 -12.72
C PRO A 91 -2.28 -1.35 -13.44
N ASP A 92 -3.23 -0.54 -12.97
CA ASP A 92 -3.73 0.69 -13.61
C ASP A 92 -2.69 1.82 -13.73
N ARG A 93 -1.52 1.69 -13.08
CA ARG A 93 -0.41 2.65 -13.06
C ARG A 93 -0.84 4.07 -12.63
N CYS A 94 -1.89 4.16 -11.83
CA CYS A 94 -2.39 5.44 -11.33
C CYS A 94 -1.62 5.86 -10.08
N TRP A 95 -1.23 7.13 -10.03
CA TRP A 95 -0.59 7.75 -8.88
C TRP A 95 -1.51 8.84 -8.38
N TYR A 96 -1.78 8.86 -7.08
CA TYR A 96 -2.73 9.77 -6.46
C TYR A 96 -2.08 10.58 -5.36
N ARG A 97 -2.50 11.84 -5.25
CA ARG A 97 -2.44 12.58 -4.00
C ARG A 97 -3.77 12.42 -3.31
N VAL A 98 -3.76 11.77 -2.15
CA VAL A 98 -4.96 11.64 -1.31
C VAL A 98 -4.76 12.59 -0.13
N ALA A 99 -5.43 13.74 -0.15
CA ALA A 99 -5.19 14.81 0.82
C ALA A 99 -6.05 14.66 2.08
N ASN A 100 -7.22 14.02 1.97
CA ASN A 100 -8.20 13.94 3.06
C ASN A 100 -9.06 12.66 2.96
N ALA A 101 -10.01 12.50 3.90
CA ALA A 101 -10.88 11.33 3.97
C ALA A 101 -11.88 11.23 2.80
N GLU A 102 -12.37 12.36 2.30
CA GLU A 102 -13.29 12.40 1.15
C GLU A 102 -12.59 11.91 -0.12
N ASP A 103 -11.36 12.34 -0.37
CA ASP A 103 -10.52 11.83 -1.47
C ASP A 103 -10.35 10.31 -1.38
N ALA A 104 -10.11 9.79 -0.16
CA ALA A 104 -9.95 8.35 0.07
C ALA A 104 -11.26 7.58 -0.22
N GLN A 105 -12.40 8.12 0.19
CA GLN A 105 -13.72 7.53 -0.08
C GLN A 105 -14.06 7.53 -1.56
N ARG A 106 -13.81 8.66 -2.24
CA ARG A 106 -13.96 8.79 -3.69
C ARG A 106 -13.08 7.79 -4.43
N LEU A 107 -11.80 7.70 -4.06
CA LEU A 107 -10.87 6.74 -4.65
C LEU A 107 -11.36 5.29 -4.51
N VAL A 108 -11.87 4.90 -3.33
CA VAL A 108 -12.41 3.53 -3.14
C VAL A 108 -13.61 3.30 -4.05
N ARG A 109 -14.61 4.18 -4.03
CA ARG A 109 -15.84 4.04 -4.79
C ARG A 109 -15.59 4.06 -6.30
N GLU A 110 -14.99 5.14 -6.79
CA GLU A 110 -14.85 5.42 -8.23
C GLU A 110 -13.76 4.52 -8.85
N HIS A 111 -12.57 4.47 -8.27
CA HIS A 111 -11.46 3.75 -8.91
C HIS A 111 -11.38 2.29 -8.48
N LEU A 112 -11.36 2.02 -7.17
CA LEU A 112 -11.05 0.67 -6.70
C LEU A 112 -12.22 -0.31 -6.93
N ILE A 113 -13.46 0.17 -6.87
CA ILE A 113 -14.68 -0.62 -7.08
C ILE A 113 -15.18 -0.49 -8.52
N GLU A 114 -15.44 0.73 -9.01
CA GLU A 114 -16.04 0.94 -10.34
C GLU A 114 -15.00 0.93 -11.48
N GLY A 115 -13.71 0.93 -11.15
CA GLY A 115 -12.62 0.87 -12.13
C GLY A 115 -12.35 2.18 -12.88
N GLN A 116 -12.91 3.31 -12.43
CA GLN A 116 -12.75 4.61 -13.05
C GLN A 116 -11.72 5.47 -12.30
N PRO A 117 -10.58 5.85 -12.91
CA PRO A 117 -9.63 6.75 -12.26
C PRO A 117 -10.25 8.08 -11.87
N VAL A 118 -9.78 8.67 -10.76
CA VAL A 118 -10.31 9.94 -10.22
C VAL A 118 -9.43 11.11 -10.70
N PRO A 119 -9.78 11.83 -11.79
CA PRO A 119 -8.80 12.62 -12.53
C PRO A 119 -8.21 13.80 -11.76
N ASP A 120 -8.99 14.41 -10.87
CA ASP A 120 -8.56 15.55 -10.05
C ASP A 120 -7.61 15.15 -8.91
N LEU A 121 -7.59 13.87 -8.53
CA LEU A 121 -6.68 13.34 -7.52
C LEU A 121 -5.36 12.81 -8.11
N LEU A 122 -5.31 12.60 -9.42
CA LEU A 122 -4.14 12.06 -10.09
C LEU A 122 -2.94 13.00 -9.93
N LEU A 123 -1.82 12.39 -9.53
CA LEU A 123 -0.51 12.99 -9.71
C LEU A 123 -0.19 12.88 -11.19
N ASN A 124 -0.37 13.98 -11.92
CA ASN A 124 -0.06 14.06 -13.33
C ASN A 124 1.45 13.88 -13.55
N GLY A 125 1.89 12.62 -13.61
CA GLY A 125 3.18 12.19 -14.12
C GLY A 125 3.15 12.02 -15.65
N GLN A 126 2.33 12.79 -16.35
CA GLN A 126 2.28 12.88 -17.80
C GLN A 126 2.73 14.28 -18.22
N VAL A 127 4.04 14.54 -18.13
CA VAL A 127 4.67 15.39 -19.15
C VAL A 127 4.96 14.42 -20.31
N SER A 128 4.08 14.49 -21.31
CA SER A 128 4.20 13.86 -22.63
C SER A 128 4.13 12.34 -22.71
#